data_AF-A0A927NJE9-F1
#
_entry.id   AF-A0A927NJE9-F1
#
_cell.length_a   1.000
_cell.length_b   1.000
_cell.length_c   1.000
_cell.angle_alpha   90.00
_cell.angle_beta   90.00
_cell.angle_gamma   90.00
#
_symmetry.space_group_name_H-M   'P 1'
#
loop_
_entity.id
_entity.type
_entity.pdbx_description
1 polymer ?
#
loop_
_entity_poly.entity_id
_entity_poly.type
_entity_poly.pdbx_seq_one_letter_code
_entity_poly.pdbx_strand_id
1 'polypeptide(L)'
;MKDKFYIFLDIDGVLYDWEYILKKSIKKSGTIKDFNPQSVNALNFLIEKLSNIYNVEIVITSAWRINMKKTIEILLNNGLNKTIKINCTEISNNTQNRGLEILNYLKNNSCKNFVIIDDEMFDFNGYFNKNNIIKTNIFNLSLNKEMVIKYLQSLDNIDNHFFSLVDEMIK
;
A
#
# COMPACT_ATOMS: atom_id res chain seq x y z
N MET A 1 -1.54 -18.27 16.21
CA MET A 1 -0.85 -17.01 15.85
C MET A 1 -1.48 -16.54 14.55
N LYS A 2 -1.75 -15.24 14.37
CA LYS A 2 -2.35 -14.74 13.13
C LYS A 2 -1.38 -14.93 11.96
N ASP A 3 -1.88 -15.35 10.81
CA ASP A 3 -1.08 -15.44 9.58
C ASP A 3 -0.57 -14.06 9.16
N LYS A 4 0.58 -14.02 8.50
CA LYS A 4 1.13 -12.76 7.98
C LYS A 4 0.29 -12.25 6.81
N PHE A 5 0.20 -10.93 6.72
CA PHE A 5 -0.33 -10.22 5.56
C PHE A 5 0.59 -9.06 5.17
N TYR A 6 1.00 -9.00 3.92
CA TYR A 6 1.89 -7.95 3.43
C TYR A 6 1.16 -6.88 2.61
N ILE A 7 1.36 -5.62 2.97
CA ILE A 7 0.96 -4.48 2.14
C ILE A 7 2.22 -4.00 1.41
N PHE A 8 2.36 -4.34 0.14
CA PHE A 8 3.40 -3.80 -0.72
C PHE A 8 2.99 -2.40 -1.18
N LEU A 9 3.77 -1.40 -0.78
CA LEU A 9 3.39 0.00 -0.87
C LEU A 9 4.37 0.78 -1.74
N ASP A 10 3.89 1.33 -2.85
CA ASP A 10 4.51 2.52 -3.46
C ASP A 10 4.07 3.80 -2.74
N ILE A 11 4.79 4.90 -2.93
CA ILE A 11 4.56 6.17 -2.24
C ILE A 11 4.10 7.25 -3.21
N ASP A 12 4.88 7.50 -4.26
CA ASP A 12 4.52 8.46 -5.29
C ASP A 12 3.29 7.95 -6.04
N GLY A 13 2.30 8.79 -6.30
CA GLY A 13 1.04 8.38 -6.92
C GLY A 13 0.12 7.50 -6.05
N VAL A 14 0.54 7.10 -4.85
CA VAL A 14 -0.25 6.33 -3.89
C VAL A 14 -0.66 7.17 -2.68
N LEU A 15 0.30 7.80 -2.00
CA LEU A 15 0.03 8.63 -0.83
C LEU A 15 -0.21 10.10 -1.18
N TYR A 16 0.05 10.46 -2.42
CA TYR A 16 -0.31 11.74 -3.01
C TYR A 16 -0.39 11.59 -4.54
N ASP A 17 -1.06 12.53 -5.19
CA ASP A 17 -1.09 12.68 -6.64
C ASP A 17 -0.78 14.13 -7.03
N TRP A 18 -0.57 14.39 -8.32
CA TRP A 18 -0.23 15.73 -8.80
C TRP A 18 -1.35 16.74 -8.58
N GLU A 19 -2.62 16.32 -8.65
CA GLU A 19 -3.75 17.19 -8.36
C GLU A 19 -3.68 17.73 -6.91
N TYR A 20 -3.40 16.87 -5.93
CA TYR A 20 -3.20 17.26 -4.54
C TYR A 20 -2.01 18.20 -4.36
N ILE A 21 -0.85 17.86 -4.95
CA ILE A 21 0.38 18.66 -4.85
C ILE A 21 0.18 20.07 -5.41
N LEU A 22 -0.48 20.18 -6.56
CA LEU A 22 -0.78 21.45 -7.20
C LEU A 22 -1.75 22.28 -6.35
N LYS A 23 -2.84 21.68 -5.85
CA LYS A 23 -3.80 22.36 -4.96
C LYS A 23 -3.17 22.91 -3.70
N LYS A 24 -2.18 22.21 -3.13
CA LYS A 24 -1.47 22.63 -1.91
C LYS A 24 -0.30 23.58 -2.17
N SER A 25 0.01 23.88 -3.44
CA SER A 25 1.19 24.69 -3.81
C SER A 25 2.48 24.15 -3.19
N ILE A 26 2.58 22.83 -3.04
CA ILE A 26 3.77 22.19 -2.46
C ILE A 26 4.91 22.35 -3.47
N LYS A 27 6.00 22.98 -3.04
CA LYS A 27 7.17 23.20 -3.90
C LYS A 27 7.78 21.85 -4.27
N LYS A 28 8.03 21.63 -5.56
CA LYS A 28 8.68 20.42 -6.10
C LYS A 28 10.19 20.34 -5.81
N SER A 29 10.70 21.05 -4.81
CA SER A 29 12.12 21.02 -4.48
C SER A 29 12.44 19.82 -3.58
N GLY A 30 12.91 18.75 -4.19
CA GLY A 30 13.28 17.51 -3.51
C GLY A 30 12.10 16.57 -3.24
N THR A 31 12.29 15.63 -2.31
CA THR A 31 11.26 14.66 -1.90
C THR A 31 10.04 15.37 -1.33
N ILE A 32 8.86 15.05 -1.85
CA ILE A 32 7.58 15.48 -1.27
C ILE A 32 7.48 14.97 0.16
N LYS A 33 7.13 15.83 1.12
CA LYS A 33 7.03 15.43 2.54
C LYS A 33 5.61 15.46 3.08
N ASP A 34 4.69 16.05 2.32
CA ASP A 34 3.29 16.21 2.71
C ASP A 34 2.43 15.32 1.84
N PHE A 35 1.83 14.31 2.46
CA PHE A 35 0.92 13.37 1.81
C PHE A 35 -0.50 13.90 1.79
N ASN A 36 -1.33 13.32 0.92
CA ASN A 36 -2.77 13.52 0.98
C ASN A 36 -3.31 12.83 2.25
N PRO A 37 -3.87 13.58 3.23
CA PRO A 37 -4.36 12.97 4.47
C PRO A 37 -5.46 11.93 4.23
N GLN A 38 -6.24 12.07 3.15
CA GLN A 38 -7.25 11.07 2.78
C GLN A 38 -6.61 9.73 2.40
N SER A 39 -5.45 9.75 1.73
CA SER A 39 -4.70 8.55 1.36
C SER A 39 -4.05 7.88 2.56
N VAL A 40 -3.49 8.65 3.48
CA VAL A 40 -2.96 8.10 4.74
C VAL A 40 -4.08 7.49 5.59
N ASN A 41 -5.24 8.17 5.68
CA ASN A 41 -6.40 7.64 6.38
C ASN A 41 -6.94 6.36 5.74
N ALA A 42 -6.96 6.27 4.41
CA ALA A 42 -7.34 5.06 3.69
C ALA A 42 -6.36 3.90 3.97
N LEU A 43 -5.06 4.17 3.97
CA LEU A 43 -4.04 3.17 4.31
C LEU A 43 -4.18 2.69 5.76
N ASN A 44 -4.35 3.60 6.72
CA ASN A 44 -4.59 3.25 8.12
C ASN A 44 -5.87 2.40 8.28
N PHE A 45 -6.94 2.74 7.57
CA PHE A 45 -8.18 1.97 7.57
C PHE A 45 -7.96 0.54 7.04
N LEU A 46 -7.21 0.38 5.94
CA LEU A 46 -6.82 -0.94 5.43
C LEU A 46 -6.03 -1.74 6.47
N ILE A 47 -5.02 -1.12 7.08
CA ILE A 47 -4.18 -1.74 8.12
C ILE A 47 -5.03 -2.20 9.30
N GLU A 48 -5.93 -1.34 9.80
CA GLU A 48 -6.82 -1.66 10.92
C GLU A 48 -7.69 -2.89 10.61
N LYS A 49 -8.38 -2.88 9.45
CA LYS A 49 -9.28 -3.97 9.07
C LYS A 49 -8.54 -5.29 8.88
N LEU A 50 -7.40 -5.28 8.20
CA LEU A 50 -6.59 -6.48 8.04
C LEU A 50 -5.97 -6.96 9.36
N SER A 51 -5.58 -6.05 10.26
CA SER A 51 -4.97 -6.40 11.55
C SER A 51 -5.92 -7.13 12.49
N ASN A 52 -7.23 -7.02 12.28
CA ASN A 52 -8.22 -7.81 13.03
C ASN A 52 -8.06 -9.31 12.78
N ILE A 53 -7.55 -9.70 11.62
CA ILE A 53 -7.49 -11.10 11.15
C ILE A 53 -6.04 -11.56 10.99
N TYR A 54 -5.15 -10.68 10.53
CA TYR A 54 -3.77 -10.99 10.18
C TYR A 54 -2.75 -10.25 11.05
N ASN A 55 -1.51 -10.73 11.02
CA ASN A 55 -0.36 -9.95 11.44
C ASN A 55 0.16 -9.14 10.25
N VAL A 56 -0.23 -7.87 10.19
CA VAL A 56 0.04 -6.99 9.02
C VAL A 56 1.45 -6.39 9.11
N GLU A 57 2.16 -6.40 7.99
CA GLU A 57 3.41 -5.64 7.83
C GLU A 57 3.35 -4.85 6.51
N ILE A 58 3.91 -3.63 6.51
CA ILE A 58 4.11 -2.85 5.28
C ILE A 58 5.47 -3.21 4.69
N VAL A 59 5.54 -3.32 3.37
CA VAL A 59 6.77 -3.54 2.63
C VAL A 59 6.90 -2.44 1.56
N ILE A 60 7.82 -1.51 1.75
CA ILE A 60 8.05 -0.42 0.79
C ILE A 60 8.69 -0.99 -0.49
N THR A 61 8.04 -0.74 -1.62
CA THR A 61 8.50 -1.11 -2.98
C THR A 61 8.84 0.12 -3.82
N SER A 62 8.66 1.31 -3.26
CA SER A 62 9.01 2.60 -3.83
C SER A 62 10.52 2.86 -3.86
N ALA A 63 10.99 3.73 -4.76
CA ALA A 63 12.37 4.22 -4.78
C ALA A 63 12.81 4.85 -3.44
N TRP A 64 11.84 5.31 -2.65
CA TRP A 64 12.04 5.81 -1.28
C TRP A 64 12.70 4.80 -0.33
N ARG A 65 12.69 3.50 -0.65
CA ARG A 65 13.40 2.48 0.14
C ARG A 65 14.92 2.65 0.17
N ILE A 66 15.49 3.48 -0.70
CA ILE A 66 16.92 3.89 -0.65
C ILE A 66 17.30 4.49 0.72
N ASN A 67 16.37 5.19 1.38
CA ASN A 67 16.59 5.72 2.72
C ASN A 67 15.41 5.39 3.64
N MET A 68 15.32 4.13 4.07
CA MET A 68 14.25 3.65 4.93
C MET A 68 14.07 4.45 6.22
N LYS A 69 15.16 4.93 6.84
CA LYS A 69 15.07 5.76 8.05
C LYS A 69 14.28 7.04 7.78
N LYS A 70 14.61 7.75 6.70
CA LYS A 70 13.91 8.98 6.32
C LYS A 70 12.48 8.70 5.86
N THR A 71 12.27 7.62 5.12
CA THR A 71 10.96 7.21 4.62
C THR A 71 10.00 6.90 5.76
N ILE A 72 10.44 6.11 6.76
CA ILE A 72 9.66 5.83 7.97
C ILE A 72 9.34 7.13 8.71
N GLU A 73 10.32 8.02 8.91
CA GLU A 73 10.09 9.32 9.56
C GLU A 73 8.99 10.13 8.86
N ILE A 74 9.02 10.22 7.53
CA ILE A 74 8.01 10.96 6.75
C ILE A 74 6.63 10.28 6.86
N LEU A 75 6.55 8.96 6.73
CA LEU A 75 5.29 8.22 6.87
C LEU A 75 4.64 8.45 8.24
N LEU A 76 5.43 8.37 9.31
CA LEU A 76 4.94 8.58 10.68
C LEU A 76 4.53 10.04 10.92
N ASN A 77 5.28 11.01 10.39
CA ASN A 77 4.93 12.44 10.47
C ASN A 77 3.63 12.77 9.73
N ASN A 78 3.29 12.00 8.69
CA ASN A 78 2.03 12.14 7.96
C ASN A 78 0.86 11.37 8.60
N GLY A 79 1.09 10.69 9.72
CA GLY A 79 0.02 10.02 10.49
C GLY A 79 -0.15 8.53 10.21
N LEU A 80 0.83 7.86 9.57
CA LEU A 80 0.82 6.39 9.50
C LEU A 80 0.84 5.78 10.92
N ASN A 81 0.09 4.70 11.11
CA ASN A 81 0.05 3.97 12.38
C ASN A 81 1.46 3.59 12.89
N LYS A 82 1.82 4.07 14.09
CA LYS A 82 3.15 3.89 14.68
C LYS A 82 3.48 2.47 15.12
N THR A 83 2.48 1.61 15.29
CA THR A 83 2.69 0.23 15.75
C THR A 83 2.95 -0.74 14.60
N ILE A 84 2.77 -0.31 13.35
CA ILE A 84 2.95 -1.18 12.19
C ILE A 84 4.43 -1.42 11.92
N LYS A 85 4.78 -2.69 11.65
CA LYS A 85 6.13 -3.02 11.19
C LYS A 85 6.27 -2.64 9.72
N ILE A 86 7.38 -1.97 9.39
CA ILE A 86 7.69 -1.50 8.05
C ILE A 86 9.03 -2.10 7.61
N ASN A 87 9.01 -2.84 6.50
CA ASN A 87 10.19 -3.37 5.82
C ASN A 87 10.26 -2.79 4.39
N CYS A 88 11.17 -3.31 3.57
CA CYS A 88 11.26 -3.00 2.15
C CYS A 88 11.68 -4.23 1.36
N THR A 89 11.41 -4.22 0.06
CA THR A 89 12.05 -5.16 -0.86
C THR A 89 13.54 -4.83 -1.02
N GLU A 90 14.30 -5.79 -1.53
CA GLU A 90 15.64 -5.53 -2.04
C GLU A 90 15.58 -4.54 -3.20
N ILE A 91 16.62 -3.73 -3.38
CA ILE A 91 16.76 -2.86 -4.55
C ILE A 91 17.49 -3.67 -5.61
N SER A 92 16.77 -4.06 -6.66
CA SER A 92 17.41 -4.70 -7.80
C SER A 92 18.16 -3.67 -8.66
N ASN A 93 19.20 -4.11 -9.38
CA ASN A 93 19.94 -3.25 -10.30
C ASN A 93 19.08 -2.75 -11.49
N ASN A 94 17.86 -3.27 -11.66
CA ASN A 94 16.91 -2.84 -12.66
C ASN A 94 15.61 -2.40 -11.99
N THR A 95 15.41 -1.08 -11.88
CA THR A 95 14.25 -0.46 -11.24
C THR A 95 12.90 -0.80 -11.89
N GLN A 96 12.91 -1.40 -13.09
CA GLN A 96 11.70 -1.86 -13.80
C GLN A 96 11.24 -3.26 -13.41
N ASN A 97 11.88 -3.91 -12.43
CA ASN A 97 11.56 -5.27 -11.98
C ASN A 97 10.89 -5.30 -10.60
N ARG A 98 10.07 -4.30 -10.25
CA ARG A 98 9.35 -4.21 -8.98
C ARG A 98 8.50 -5.46 -8.72
N GLY A 99 7.86 -5.99 -9.75
CA GLY A 99 7.08 -7.22 -9.66
C GLY A 99 7.92 -8.43 -9.27
N LEU A 100 9.15 -8.53 -9.80
CA LEU A 100 10.09 -9.60 -9.43
C LEU A 100 10.61 -9.43 -8.00
N GLU A 101 10.87 -8.20 -7.56
CA GLU A 101 11.28 -7.91 -6.19
C GLU A 101 10.21 -8.35 -5.17
N ILE A 102 8.95 -8.03 -5.44
CA ILE A 102 7.81 -8.48 -4.63
C ILE A 102 7.72 -10.01 -4.63
N LEU A 103 7.86 -10.65 -5.79
CA LEU A 103 7.81 -12.11 -5.91
C LEU A 103 8.92 -12.78 -5.09
N ASN A 104 10.15 -12.24 -5.13
CA ASN A 104 11.27 -12.75 -4.36
C ASN A 104 11.04 -12.55 -2.85
N TYR A 105 10.52 -11.39 -2.45
CA TYR A 105 10.18 -11.13 -1.05
C TYR A 105 9.14 -12.13 -0.52
N LEU A 106 8.09 -12.41 -1.29
CA LEU A 106 7.06 -13.39 -0.94
C LEU A 106 7.63 -14.81 -0.81
N LYS A 107 8.50 -15.23 -1.75
CA LYS A 107 9.17 -16.54 -1.70
C LYS A 107 10.03 -16.69 -0.43
N ASN A 108 10.84 -15.67 -0.12
CA ASN A 108 11.74 -15.69 1.03
C ASN A 108 11.00 -15.66 2.38
N ASN A 109 9.76 -15.14 2.40
CA ASN A 109 8.94 -15.03 3.61
C ASN A 109 7.81 -16.06 3.70
N SER A 110 7.64 -16.94 2.69
CA SER A 110 6.61 -17.98 2.64
C SER A 110 5.18 -17.49 2.93
N CYS A 111 4.82 -16.29 2.45
CA CYS A 111 3.49 -15.70 2.67
C CYS A 111 2.68 -15.66 1.38
N LYS A 112 1.37 -15.88 1.49
CA LYS A 112 0.42 -15.86 0.37
C LYS A 112 -0.59 -14.70 0.44
N ASN A 113 -0.76 -14.09 1.61
CA ASN A 113 -1.72 -13.02 1.82
C ASN A 113 -1.04 -11.67 1.61
N PHE A 114 -1.43 -10.96 0.56
CA PHE A 114 -0.86 -9.66 0.28
C PHE A 114 -1.77 -8.78 -0.57
N VAL A 115 -1.47 -7.50 -0.54
CA VAL A 115 -1.98 -6.51 -1.48
C VAL A 115 -0.83 -5.63 -1.98
N ILE A 116 -0.88 -5.24 -3.24
CA ILE A 116 0.02 -4.29 -3.88
C ILE A 116 -0.76 -3.01 -4.10
N ILE A 117 -0.22 -1.87 -3.66
CA ILE A 117 -0.81 -0.54 -3.88
C ILE A 117 0.20 0.30 -4.64
N ASP A 118 -0.12 0.64 -5.88
CA ASP A 118 0.84 1.19 -6.83
C ASP A 118 0.15 1.94 -7.99
N ASP A 119 0.75 3.03 -8.46
CA ASP A 119 0.27 3.83 -9.59
C ASP A 119 0.92 3.41 -10.93
N GLU A 120 1.92 2.54 -10.90
CA GLU A 120 2.54 1.86 -12.03
C GLU A 120 2.08 0.38 -12.07
N MET A 121 2.01 -0.23 -13.26
CA MET A 121 1.49 -1.61 -13.42
C MET A 121 2.20 -2.42 -14.51
N PHE A 122 3.24 -1.86 -15.12
CA PHE A 122 3.78 -2.38 -16.38
C PHE A 122 4.43 -3.76 -16.22
N ASP A 123 4.93 -4.11 -15.04
CA ASP A 123 5.64 -5.36 -14.77
C ASP A 123 4.87 -6.36 -13.88
N PHE A 124 3.68 -6.01 -13.37
CA PHE A 124 2.90 -6.90 -12.47
C PHE A 124 2.07 -7.95 -13.19
N ASN A 125 1.64 -7.66 -14.42
CA ASN A 125 0.66 -8.49 -15.15
C ASN A 125 1.17 -9.92 -15.44
N GLY A 126 2.48 -10.20 -15.31
CA GLY A 126 3.07 -11.53 -15.43
C GLY A 126 3.25 -12.29 -14.11
N TYR A 127 3.09 -11.63 -12.96
CA TYR A 127 3.41 -12.20 -11.65
C TYR A 127 2.22 -12.29 -10.69
N PHE A 128 1.25 -11.37 -10.79
CA PHE A 128 0.20 -11.23 -9.79
C PHE A 128 -1.20 -11.18 -10.39
N ASN A 129 -2.16 -11.74 -9.64
CA ASN A 129 -3.57 -11.57 -9.94
C ASN A 129 -3.99 -10.12 -9.64
N LYS A 130 -4.78 -9.52 -10.53
CA LYS A 130 -5.33 -8.16 -10.37
C LYS A 130 -6.11 -7.97 -9.08
N ASN A 131 -6.72 -9.03 -8.54
CA ASN A 131 -7.44 -8.98 -7.26
C ASN A 131 -6.53 -8.65 -6.07
N ASN A 132 -5.21 -8.85 -6.19
CA ASN A 132 -4.25 -8.48 -5.16
C ASN A 132 -3.69 -7.07 -5.36
N ILE A 133 -4.27 -6.26 -6.26
CA ILE A 133 -3.72 -4.96 -6.64
C ILE A 133 -4.77 -3.86 -6.47
N ILE A 134 -4.44 -2.85 -5.67
CA ILE A 134 -5.16 -1.58 -5.62
C ILE A 134 -4.41 -0.60 -6.51
N LYS A 135 -4.97 -0.36 -7.71
CA LYS A 135 -4.36 0.51 -8.71
C LYS A 135 -4.72 1.97 -8.47
N THR A 136 -3.72 2.84 -8.24
CA THR A 136 -3.86 4.30 -8.18
C THR A 136 -3.42 4.97 -9.48
N ASN A 137 -3.45 6.31 -9.52
CA ASN A 137 -2.97 7.11 -10.64
C ASN A 137 -2.28 8.38 -10.13
N ILE A 138 -1.01 8.56 -10.51
CA ILE A 138 -0.20 9.72 -10.07
C ILE A 138 -0.75 11.08 -10.50
N PHE A 139 -1.59 11.16 -11.53
CA PHE A 139 -2.11 12.44 -12.00
C PHE A 139 -3.23 12.98 -11.11
N ASN A 140 -4.16 12.13 -10.68
CA ASN A 140 -5.41 12.59 -10.04
C ASN A 140 -6.15 11.54 -9.19
N LEU A 141 -5.54 10.41 -8.84
CA LEU A 141 -6.21 9.38 -8.06
C LEU A 141 -5.23 8.66 -7.13
N SER A 142 -4.75 9.37 -6.11
CA SER A 142 -4.07 8.72 -4.99
C SER A 142 -5.03 7.82 -4.20
N LEU A 143 -4.49 6.93 -3.35
CA LEU A 143 -5.28 5.96 -2.60
C LEU A 143 -6.43 6.66 -1.85
N ASN A 144 -7.64 6.09 -1.91
CA ASN A 144 -8.77 6.60 -1.16
C ASN A 144 -9.55 5.45 -0.50
N LYS A 145 -10.47 5.82 0.41
CA LYS A 145 -11.20 4.85 1.23
C LYS A 145 -12.12 3.95 0.39
N GLU A 146 -12.70 4.45 -0.70
CA GLU A 146 -13.56 3.65 -1.58
C GLU A 146 -12.78 2.53 -2.26
N MET A 147 -11.56 2.80 -2.69
CA MET A 147 -10.67 1.80 -3.28
C MET A 147 -10.34 0.69 -2.28
N VAL A 148 -10.06 1.06 -1.03
CA VAL A 148 -9.82 0.12 0.06
C VAL A 148 -11.05 -0.71 0.37
N ILE A 149 -12.23 -0.10 0.43
CA ILE A 149 -13.50 -0.82 0.67
C ILE A 149 -13.77 -1.83 -0.45
N LYS A 150 -13.63 -1.43 -1.71
CA LYS A 150 -13.81 -2.34 -2.86
C LYS A 150 -12.84 -3.52 -2.80
N TYR A 151 -11.59 -3.27 -2.42
CA TYR A 151 -10.61 -4.34 -2.23
C TYR A 151 -11.01 -5.31 -1.10
N LEU A 152 -11.37 -4.80 0.07
CA LEU A 152 -11.80 -5.63 1.20
C LEU A 152 -13.02 -6.49 0.83
N GLN A 153 -14.03 -5.90 0.16
CA GLN A 153 -15.19 -6.63 -0.35
C GLN A 153 -14.81 -7.71 -1.38
N SER A 154 -13.75 -7.50 -2.16
CA SER A 154 -13.28 -8.52 -3.09
C SER A 154 -12.62 -9.70 -2.39
N LEU A 155 -11.99 -9.49 -1.23
CA LEU A 155 -11.48 -10.58 -0.38
C LEU A 155 -12.64 -11.40 0.20
N ASP A 156 -13.70 -10.73 0.65
CA ASP A 156 -14.90 -11.38 1.21
C ASP A 156 -15.58 -12.34 0.23
N ASN A 157 -15.62 -11.98 -1.06
CA ASN A 157 -16.20 -12.82 -2.11
C ASN A 157 -15.32 -14.03 -2.48
N ILE A 158 -14.05 -14.04 -2.07
CA ILE A 158 -13.08 -15.11 -2.33
C ILE A 158 -12.96 -16.04 -1.11
N ASP A 159 -13.02 -15.47 0.10
CA ASP A 159 -12.96 -16.19 1.36
C ASP A 159 -14.33 -16.12 2.07
N ASN A 160 -15.14 -17.19 1.93
CA ASN A 160 -16.45 -17.39 2.60
C ASN A 160 -16.42 -17.34 4.16
N HIS A 161 -15.28 -16.99 4.76
CA HIS A 161 -15.05 -16.98 6.20
C HIS A 161 -14.80 -15.57 6.79
N PHE A 162 -14.90 -14.49 5.99
CA PHE A 162 -14.58 -13.12 6.44
C PHE A 162 -15.68 -12.40 7.28
N PHE A 163 -16.92 -12.93 7.25
CA PHE A 163 -18.10 -12.72 8.16
C PHE A 163 -18.54 -11.30 8.61
N SER A 164 -19.86 -11.04 8.48
CA SER A 164 -20.79 -10.23 9.33
C SER A 164 -20.43 -8.80 9.79
N LEU A 165 -19.24 -8.28 9.52
CA LEU A 165 -18.75 -6.98 10.02
C LEU A 165 -18.92 -5.84 9.01
N VAL A 166 -19.05 -6.16 7.72
CA VAL A 166 -19.30 -5.15 6.67
C VAL A 166 -20.77 -4.72 6.69
N ASP A 167 -21.69 -5.62 7.01
CA ASP A 167 -23.14 -5.37 7.00
C ASP A 167 -23.62 -4.41 8.10
N GLU A 168 -22.89 -4.25 9.20
CA GLU A 168 -23.20 -3.26 10.24
C GLU A 168 -22.70 -1.84 9.91
N MET A 169 -21.80 -1.69 8.93
CA MET A 169 -21.11 -0.42 8.67
C MET A 169 -21.64 0.37 7.46
N ILE A 170 -22.69 -0.12 6.79
CA ILE A 170 -23.38 0.54 5.65
C ILE A 170 -24.74 1.16 6.09
N LYS A 171 -25.10 1.08 7.37
CA LYS A 171 -26.21 1.84 7.97
C LYS A 171 -25.70 3.07 8.69
#